data_AF-A0AAU8BT01-F1
#
_entry.id   AF-A0AAU8BT01-F1
#
_cell.length_a   1.000
_cell.length_b   1.000
_cell.length_c   1.000
_cell.angle_alpha   90.00
_cell.angle_beta   90.00
_cell.angle_gamma   90.00
#
_symmetry.space_group_name_H-M   'P 1'
#
loop_
_entity.id
_entity.type
_entity.pdbx_description
1 polymer ?
#
loop_
_entity_poly.entity_id
_entity_poly.type
_entity_poly.pdbx_seq_one_letter_code
_entity_poly.pdbx_strand_id
1 'polypeptide(L)'
;MKRITDLKFVDTYLTEFTGDYRTALEVIDELPDYTLVTLRDLIDHIIDLIAAHHNYSLKAASIFTKIKELQDASKIDSYLADLLHSIRIKGNSGAHKKEVSADTHDQRKDKLRELALSAREELLEVLKTVSSLLHNKT
;
A
#
# COMPACT_ATOMS: atom_id res chain seq x y z
N MET A 1 21.72 -9.92 -1.43
CA MET A 1 20.25 -10.07 -1.50
C MET A 1 19.76 -9.38 -2.78
N LYS A 2 19.05 -10.08 -3.67
CA LYS A 2 18.58 -9.51 -4.94
C LYS A 2 17.40 -8.57 -4.64
N ARG A 3 17.49 -7.28 -5.01
CA ARG A 3 16.40 -6.31 -4.81
C ARG A 3 15.21 -6.76 -5.68
N ILE A 4 14.11 -7.17 -5.05
CA ILE A 4 12.85 -7.50 -5.74
C ILE A 4 12.22 -6.19 -6.20
N THR A 5 11.79 -6.09 -7.46
CA THR A 5 10.99 -4.96 -7.94
C THR A 5 9.57 -5.06 -7.39
N ASP A 6 8.89 -3.94 -7.20
CA ASP A 6 7.46 -3.89 -6.86
C ASP A 6 6.63 -4.87 -7.71
N LEU A 7 6.78 -4.82 -9.04
CA LEU A 7 6.11 -5.73 -9.97
C LEU A 7 6.40 -7.19 -9.68
N LYS A 8 7.66 -7.54 -9.40
CA LYS A 8 8.02 -8.93 -9.13
C LYS A 8 7.41 -9.42 -7.81
N PHE A 9 7.33 -8.55 -6.80
CA PHE A 9 6.68 -8.90 -5.55
C PHE A 9 5.19 -9.19 -5.79
N VAL A 10 4.49 -8.26 -6.46
CA VAL A 10 3.07 -8.40 -6.78
C VAL A 10 2.84 -9.68 -7.60
N ASP A 11 3.63 -9.92 -8.64
CA ASP A 11 3.56 -11.14 -9.46
C ASP A 11 3.83 -12.44 -8.68
N THR A 12 4.51 -12.37 -7.52
CA THR A 12 4.85 -13.56 -6.73
C THR A 12 3.85 -13.82 -5.60
N TYR A 13 3.41 -12.76 -4.92
CA TYR A 13 2.67 -12.87 -3.65
C TYR A 13 1.23 -12.37 -3.74
N LEU A 14 0.89 -11.56 -4.75
CA LEU A 14 -0.39 -10.86 -4.90
C LEU A 14 -0.83 -10.92 -6.36
N THR A 15 -0.82 -12.12 -6.95
CA THR A 15 -1.02 -12.36 -8.39
C THR A 15 -2.31 -11.77 -8.93
N GLU A 16 -3.34 -11.69 -8.09
CA GLU A 16 -4.63 -11.09 -8.39
C GLU A 16 -4.55 -9.57 -8.64
N PHE A 17 -3.50 -8.90 -8.12
CA PHE A 17 -3.25 -7.47 -8.33
C PHE A 17 -2.28 -7.17 -9.47
N THR A 18 -1.67 -8.16 -10.12
CA THR A 18 -0.67 -7.93 -11.17
C THR A 18 -1.18 -7.01 -12.28
N GLY A 19 -2.41 -7.25 -12.78
CA GLY A 19 -3.01 -6.46 -13.85
C GLY A 19 -3.31 -5.02 -13.41
N ASP A 20 -3.99 -4.88 -12.27
CA ASP A 20 -4.41 -3.58 -11.75
C ASP A 20 -3.21 -2.71 -11.35
N TYR A 21 -2.20 -3.32 -10.73
CA TYR A 21 -0.98 -2.63 -10.34
C TYR A 21 -0.15 -2.18 -11.54
N ARG A 22 -0.01 -3.03 -12.58
CA ARG A 22 0.65 -2.62 -13.84
C ARG A 22 -0.05 -1.43 -14.47
N THR A 23 -1.38 -1.52 -14.58
CA THR A 23 -2.21 -0.42 -15.10
C THR A 23 -2.00 0.85 -14.27
N ALA A 24 -2.02 0.75 -12.94
CA ALA A 24 -1.84 1.88 -12.04
C ALA A 24 -0.47 2.57 -12.19
N LEU A 25 0.58 1.84 -12.58
CA LEU A 25 1.88 2.42 -12.91
C LEU A 25 1.88 3.10 -14.28
N GLU A 26 1.18 2.53 -15.26
CA GLU A 26 1.08 3.09 -16.62
C GLU A 26 0.29 4.40 -16.66
N VAL A 27 -0.72 4.55 -15.81
CA VAL A 27 -1.62 5.71 -15.81
C VAL A 27 -1.40 6.67 -14.63
N ILE A 28 -0.27 6.58 -13.92
CA ILE A 28 -0.03 7.38 -12.70
C ILE A 28 -0.06 8.88 -12.95
N ASP A 29 0.31 9.32 -14.17
CA ASP A 29 0.30 10.73 -14.55
C ASP A 29 -1.09 11.17 -15.04
N GLU A 30 -1.87 10.27 -15.63
CA GLU A 30 -3.18 10.52 -16.21
C GLU A 30 -4.31 10.42 -15.18
N LEU A 31 -4.28 9.37 -14.36
CA LEU A 31 -5.30 8.93 -13.40
C LEU A 31 -4.66 8.63 -12.02
N PRO A 32 -4.05 9.62 -11.35
CA PRO A 32 -3.36 9.41 -10.08
C PRO A 32 -4.28 8.96 -8.93
N ASP A 33 -5.58 9.28 -9.00
CA ASP A 33 -6.58 8.80 -8.05
C ASP A 33 -6.81 7.29 -8.17
N TYR A 34 -6.86 6.76 -9.40
CA TYR A 34 -6.90 5.32 -9.63
C TYR A 34 -5.67 4.63 -9.04
N THR A 35 -4.48 5.19 -9.26
CA THR A 35 -3.25 4.67 -8.67
C THR A 35 -3.30 4.66 -7.14
N LEU A 36 -3.73 5.75 -6.51
CA LEU A 36 -3.86 5.84 -5.06
C LEU A 36 -4.84 4.80 -4.48
N VAL A 37 -5.98 4.58 -5.12
CA VAL A 37 -6.94 3.55 -4.71
C VAL A 37 -6.33 2.15 -4.87
N THR A 38 -5.67 1.89 -5.99
CA THR A 38 -5.01 0.61 -6.24
C THR A 38 -3.93 0.31 -5.19
N LEU A 39 -3.12 1.31 -4.83
CA LEU A 39 -2.11 1.17 -3.77
C LEU A 39 -2.74 0.90 -2.40
N ARG A 40 -3.90 1.53 -2.11
CA ARG A 40 -4.64 1.30 -0.87
C ARG A 40 -5.15 -0.14 -0.77
N ASP A 41 -5.70 -0.65 -1.85
CA ASP A 41 -6.26 -2.01 -1.87
C ASP A 41 -5.12 -3.05 -1.83
N LEU A 42 -3.98 -2.74 -2.46
CA LEU A 42 -2.78 -3.57 -2.38
C LEU A 42 -2.24 -3.68 -0.94
N ILE A 43 -2.18 -2.57 -0.17
CA ILE A 43 -1.71 -2.66 1.23
C ILE A 43 -2.67 -3.46 2.12
N ASP A 44 -3.97 -3.47 1.83
CA ASP A 44 -4.93 -4.30 2.58
C ASP A 44 -4.61 -5.80 2.41
N HIS A 45 -4.26 -6.20 1.19
CA HIS A 45 -3.86 -7.59 0.90
C HIS A 45 -2.47 -7.91 1.45
N ILE A 46 -1.55 -6.94 1.47
CA ILE A 46 -0.25 -7.10 2.15
C ILE A 46 -0.46 -7.33 3.66
N ILE A 47 -1.40 -6.63 4.29
CA ILE A 47 -1.74 -6.82 5.70
C ILE A 47 -2.29 -8.23 5.93
N ASP A 48 -3.19 -8.70 5.07
CA ASP A 48 -3.74 -10.05 5.15
C ASP A 48 -2.64 -11.11 4.94
N LEU A 49 -1.68 -10.88 4.04
CA LEU A 49 -0.51 -11.73 3.81
C LEU A 49 0.40 -11.82 5.05
N ILE A 50 0.67 -10.69 5.71
CA ILE A 50 1.46 -10.66 6.95
C ILE A 50 0.73 -11.43 8.06
N ALA A 51 -0.57 -11.22 8.20
CA ALA A 51 -1.38 -11.93 9.20
C ALA A 51 -1.33 -13.45 8.97
N ALA A 52 -1.52 -13.89 7.71
CA ALA A 52 -1.43 -15.29 7.33
C ALA A 52 -0.05 -15.89 7.63
N HIS A 53 1.03 -15.19 7.31
CA HIS A 53 2.40 -15.63 7.62
C HIS A 53 2.61 -15.90 9.11
N HIS A 54 2.03 -15.06 9.97
CA HIS A 54 2.12 -15.22 11.43
C HIS A 54 1.05 -16.12 12.03
N ASN A 55 0.21 -16.79 11.22
CA ASN A 55 -0.98 -17.52 11.67
C ASN A 55 -1.87 -16.68 12.61
N TYR A 56 -1.96 -15.37 12.34
CA TYR A 56 -2.75 -14.43 13.11
C TYR A 56 -4.11 -14.21 12.44
N SER A 57 -5.20 -14.36 13.20
CA SER A 57 -6.54 -14.07 12.70
C SER A 57 -6.89 -12.61 12.96
N LEU A 58 -6.90 -11.81 11.91
CA LEU A 58 -7.46 -10.46 11.96
C LEU A 58 -8.95 -10.54 12.30
N LYS A 59 -9.40 -9.63 13.18
CA LYS A 59 -10.82 -9.52 13.57
C LYS A 59 -11.49 -8.33 12.90
N ALA A 60 -10.71 -7.31 12.57
CA ALA A 60 -11.25 -6.08 12.05
C ALA A 60 -11.42 -6.06 10.52
N ALA A 61 -12.41 -5.29 10.07
CA ALA A 61 -12.71 -5.09 8.66
C ALA A 61 -11.94 -3.93 8.02
N SER A 62 -11.53 -2.90 8.79
CA SER A 62 -10.88 -1.71 8.23
C SER A 62 -9.36 -1.82 8.23
N ILE A 63 -8.71 -1.29 7.18
CA ILE A 63 -7.24 -1.23 7.06
C ILE A 63 -6.60 -0.62 8.31
N PHE A 64 -7.15 0.49 8.81
CA PHE A 64 -6.63 1.17 10.01
C PHE A 64 -6.58 0.23 11.22
N THR A 65 -7.69 -0.46 11.49
CA THR A 65 -7.80 -1.39 12.62
C THR A 65 -6.97 -2.64 12.41
N LYS A 66 -6.84 -3.16 11.17
CA LYS A 66 -5.99 -4.31 10.89
C LYS A 66 -4.50 -4.00 11.14
N ILE A 67 -4.01 -2.82 10.72
CA ILE A 67 -2.64 -2.36 11.01
C ILE A 67 -2.41 -2.33 12.52
N LYS A 68 -3.35 -1.74 13.26
CA LYS A 68 -3.26 -1.67 14.72
C LYS A 68 -3.25 -3.04 15.37
N GLU A 69 -4.11 -3.97 14.95
CA GLU A 69 -4.13 -5.35 15.47
C GLU A 69 -2.77 -6.05 15.28
N LEU A 70 -2.15 -5.92 14.11
CA LEU A 70 -0.84 -6.49 13.84
C LEU A 70 0.26 -5.84 14.68
N GLN A 71 0.22 -4.52 14.86
CA GLN A 71 1.19 -3.79 15.68
C GLN A 71 1.06 -4.16 17.16
N ASP A 72 -0.16 -4.16 17.70
CA ASP A 72 -0.45 -4.54 19.09
C ASP A 72 -0.05 -6.00 19.37
N ALA A 73 -0.19 -6.89 18.39
CA ALA A 73 0.23 -8.29 18.45
C ALA A 73 1.73 -8.50 18.14
N SER A 74 2.51 -7.42 17.97
CA SER A 74 3.95 -7.44 17.63
C SER A 74 4.28 -8.26 16.39
N LYS A 75 3.39 -8.26 15.38
CA LYS A 75 3.59 -8.90 14.07
C LYS A 75 4.24 -7.98 13.06
N ILE A 76 4.11 -6.67 13.28
CA ILE A 76 4.82 -5.62 12.57
C ILE A 76 5.41 -4.65 13.59
N ASP A 77 6.50 -3.98 13.23
CA ASP A 77 7.06 -2.89 14.02
C ASP A 77 6.38 -1.55 13.70
N SER A 78 6.72 -0.51 14.48
CA SER A 78 6.15 0.83 14.27
C SER A 78 6.54 1.42 12.91
N TYR A 79 7.72 1.09 12.38
CA TYR A 79 8.16 1.61 11.09
C TYR A 79 7.26 1.10 9.95
N LEU A 80 7.00 -0.21 9.92
CA LEU A 80 6.09 -0.80 8.94
C LEU A 80 4.65 -0.32 9.13
N ALA A 81 4.19 -0.17 10.39
CA ALA A 81 2.87 0.38 10.68
C ALA A 81 2.71 1.83 10.16
N ASP A 82 3.72 2.67 10.34
CA ASP A 82 3.71 4.06 9.88
C ASP A 82 3.66 4.15 8.35
N LEU A 83 4.43 3.32 7.63
CA LEU A 83 4.37 3.24 6.17
C LEU A 83 2.97 2.82 5.68
N LEU A 84 2.39 1.76 6.27
CA LEU A 84 1.05 1.29 5.92
C LEU A 84 -0.01 2.35 6.19
N HIS A 85 0.08 3.07 7.32
CA HIS A 85 -0.82 4.17 7.63
C HIS A 85 -0.67 5.35 6.66
N SER A 86 0.55 5.69 6.27
CA SER A 86 0.83 6.76 5.30
C SER A 86 0.18 6.44 3.95
N ILE A 87 0.42 5.24 3.40
CA ILE A 87 -0.17 4.80 2.14
C ILE A 87 -1.70 4.77 2.24
N ARG A 88 -2.28 4.29 3.35
CA ARG A 88 -3.74 4.31 3.58
C ARG A 88 -4.31 5.72 3.50
N ILE A 89 -3.68 6.69 4.16
CA ILE A 89 -4.13 8.09 4.18
C ILE A 89 -4.05 8.68 2.77
N LYS A 90 -2.94 8.48 2.05
CA LYS A 90 -2.80 8.94 0.66
C LYS A 90 -3.83 8.28 -0.27
N GLY A 91 -4.06 6.99 -0.09
CA GLY A 91 -5.06 6.22 -0.83
C GLY A 91 -6.48 6.76 -0.65
N ASN A 92 -6.83 7.16 0.58
CA ASN A 92 -8.12 7.79 0.88
C ASN A 92 -8.29 9.13 0.15
N SER A 93 -7.22 9.90 -0.05
CA SER A 93 -7.25 11.13 -0.87
C SER A 93 -7.62 10.87 -2.33
N GLY A 94 -7.27 9.69 -2.87
CA GLY A 94 -7.70 9.24 -4.20
C GLY A 94 -9.19 8.89 -4.24
N ALA A 95 -9.68 8.18 -3.22
CA ALA A 95 -11.09 7.77 -3.12
C ALA A 95 -12.05 8.93 -2.79
N HIS A 96 -11.60 9.92 -2.02
CA HIS A 96 -12.44 10.98 -1.47
C HIS A 96 -12.02 12.36 -1.99
N LYS A 97 -12.80 12.90 -2.93
CA LYS A 97 -12.56 14.22 -3.55
C LYS A 97 -12.38 15.38 -2.57
N LYS A 98 -12.89 15.26 -1.34
CA LYS A 98 -12.87 16.30 -0.29
C LYS A 98 -11.54 16.39 0.47
N GLU A 99 -10.69 15.37 0.40
CA GLU A 99 -9.44 15.32 1.19
C GLU A 99 -8.28 16.09 0.53
N VAL A 100 -8.40 16.42 -0.75
CA VAL A 100 -7.42 17.24 -1.48
C VAL A 100 -8.03 18.61 -1.79
N SER A 101 -7.64 19.62 -1.01
CA SER A 101 -8.00 21.01 -1.31
C SER A 101 -7.17 21.52 -2.50
N ALA A 102 -7.84 22.06 -3.50
CA ALA A 102 -7.21 22.69 -4.66
C ALA A 102 -8.17 23.70 -5.27
N ASP A 103 -7.63 24.79 -5.81
CA ASP A 103 -8.45 25.86 -6.41
C ASP A 103 -8.88 25.47 -7.84
N THR A 104 -8.13 24.57 -8.49
CA THR A 104 -8.43 24.08 -9.84
C THR A 104 -8.35 22.55 -9.94
N HIS A 105 -8.94 22.00 -11.01
CA HIS A 105 -8.84 20.59 -11.33
C HIS A 105 -7.39 20.14 -11.58
N ASP A 106 -6.60 20.96 -12.29
CA ASP A 106 -5.22 20.64 -12.63
C ASP A 106 -4.32 20.64 -11.39
N GLN A 107 -4.48 21.63 -10.50
CA GLN A 107 -3.78 21.63 -9.22
C GLN A 107 -4.15 20.42 -8.35
N ARG A 108 -5.42 19.99 -8.38
CA ARG A 108 -5.84 18.78 -7.69
C ARG A 108 -5.15 17.55 -8.28
N LYS A 109 -5.09 17.46 -9.61
CA LYS A 109 -4.45 16.35 -10.31
C LYS A 109 -2.96 16.27 -9.99
N ASP A 110 -2.25 17.40 -10.00
CA ASP A 110 -0.83 17.48 -9.66
C ASP A 110 -0.57 17.02 -8.21
N LYS A 111 -1.38 17.50 -7.25
CA LYS A 111 -1.29 17.05 -5.85
C LYS A 111 -1.52 15.55 -5.71
N LEU A 112 -2.54 15.01 -6.39
CA LEU A 112 -2.80 13.57 -6.36
C LEU A 112 -1.65 12.77 -6.96
N ARG A 113 -1.05 13.28 -8.03
CA ARG A 113 0.12 12.66 -8.67
C ARG A 113 1.31 12.63 -7.73
N GLU A 114 1.62 13.73 -7.03
CA GLU A 114 2.66 13.77 -6.01
C GLU A 114 2.40 12.75 -4.89
N LEU A 115 1.15 12.66 -4.42
CA LEU A 115 0.75 11.67 -3.43
C LEU A 115 0.91 10.24 -3.96
N ALA A 116 0.54 9.97 -5.21
CA ALA A 116 0.65 8.65 -5.83
C ALA A 116 2.11 8.20 -5.96
N LEU A 117 2.99 9.10 -6.41
CA LEU A 117 4.43 8.85 -6.52
C LEU A 117 5.04 8.58 -5.14
N SER A 118 4.71 9.40 -4.15
CA SER A 118 5.18 9.22 -2.77
C SER A 118 4.65 7.93 -2.13
N ALA A 119 3.38 7.58 -2.35
CA ALA A 119 2.79 6.33 -1.87
C ALA A 119 3.46 5.10 -2.52
N ARG A 120 3.87 5.20 -3.79
CA ARG A 120 4.63 4.14 -4.45
C ARG A 120 6.02 3.96 -3.84
N GLU A 121 6.72 5.04 -3.52
CA GLU A 121 8.02 4.97 -2.84
C GLU A 121 7.91 4.29 -1.48
N GLU A 122 6.89 4.65 -0.69
CA GLU A 122 6.59 3.98 0.57
C GLU A 122 6.23 2.51 0.37
N LEU A 123 5.46 2.18 -0.67
CA LEU A 123 5.15 0.79 -1.01
C LEU A 123 6.43 0.00 -1.25
N LEU A 124 7.42 0.54 -1.95
CA LEU A 124 8.69 -0.15 -2.17
C LEU A 124 9.40 -0.50 -0.85
N GLU A 125 9.36 0.39 0.14
CA GLU A 125 9.91 0.12 1.47
C GLU A 125 9.07 -0.89 2.27
N VAL A 126 7.73 -0.84 2.15
CA VAL A 126 6.84 -1.89 2.68
C VAL A 126 7.22 -3.25 2.10
N LEU A 127 7.31 -3.36 0.77
CA LEU A 127 7.60 -4.62 0.08
C LEU A 127 8.97 -5.18 0.43
N LYS A 128 9.97 -4.32 0.61
CA LYS A 128 11.31 -4.71 1.10
C LYS A 128 11.26 -5.26 2.53
N THR A 129 10.50 -4.61 3.40
CA THR A 129 10.34 -5.03 4.80
C THR A 129 9.59 -6.35 4.90
N VAL A 130 8.45 -6.46 4.20
CA VAL A 130 7.63 -7.67 4.13
C VAL A 130 8.38 -8.82 3.47
N SER A 131 9.12 -8.58 2.39
CA SER A 131 9.98 -9.62 1.79
C SER A 131 10.97 -10.18 2.79
N SER A 132 11.57 -9.32 3.63
CA SER A 132 12.53 -9.77 4.65
C SER A 132 11.83 -10.59 5.75
N LEU A 133 10.62 -10.17 6.15
CA LEU A 133 9.77 -10.89 7.09
C LEU A 133 9.39 -12.29 6.57
N LEU A 134 8.90 -12.38 5.33
CA LEU A 134 8.45 -13.65 4.73
C LEU A 134 9.57 -14.67 4.50
N HIS A 135 10.81 -14.22 4.27
CA HIS A 135 11.94 -15.13 4.02
C HIS A 135 12.66 -15.59 5.30
N ASN A 136 12.47 -14.90 6.42
CA ASN A 136 12.99 -15.33 7.71
C ASN A 136 12.07 -16.41 8.27
N LYS A 137 12.36 -17.69 7.96
CA LYS A 137 11.70 -18.82 8.61
C LYS A 137 11.92 -18.75 10.11
N THR A 138 10.82 -18.69 10.86
CA THR A 138 10.79 -19.03 12.28
C THR A 138 11.00 -20.53 12.47
#